data_AF-A0A951EV77-F1
#
_entry.id   AF-A0A951EV77-F1
#
_cell.length_a   1.000
_cell.length_b   1.000
_cell.length_c   1.000
_cell.angle_alpha   90.00
_cell.angle_beta   90.00
_cell.angle_gamma   90.00
#
_symmetry.space_group_name_H-M   'P 1'
#
loop_
_entity.id
_entity.type
_entity.pdbx_description
1 polymer ?
#
loop_
_entity_poly.entity_id
_entity_poly.type
_entity_poly.pdbx_seq_one_letter_code
_entity_poly.pdbx_strand_id
1 'polypeptide(L)'
;MLTTEEAHARLAAIPALTIIPNEPLSRHTRFAIGGPACLYAETANEESFVAALETARASGMETAVIGGGTNLIVSDDGFPGIVLRYRATRLESDGKCVLAEAGAELQGLVDFTLDRGLKGLETLAGIPGWVGAAVYGNAGAYGHSIS
;
A
#
# COMPACT_ATOMS: atom_id res chain seq x y z
N MET A 1 -10.78 10.86 -20.64
CA MET A 1 -9.68 9.97 -20.21
C MET A 1 -8.40 10.66 -20.66
N LEU A 2 -7.45 10.87 -19.75
CA LEU A 2 -6.13 11.40 -20.10
C LEU A 2 -5.33 10.33 -20.83
N THR A 3 -4.38 10.76 -21.64
CA THR A 3 -3.32 9.89 -22.14
C THR A 3 -2.38 9.49 -21.00
N THR A 4 -1.66 8.38 -21.15
CA THR A 4 -0.63 7.96 -20.18
C THR A 4 0.43 9.05 -19.99
N GLU A 5 0.81 9.77 -21.05
CA GLU A 5 1.81 10.84 -20.99
C GLU A 5 1.32 12.04 -20.17
N GLU A 6 0.06 12.46 -20.35
CA GLU A 6 -0.56 13.52 -19.56
C GLU A 6 -0.72 13.13 -18.09
N ALA A 7 -1.14 11.89 -17.82
CA ALA A 7 -1.24 11.35 -16.46
C ALA A 7 0.14 11.31 -15.78
N HIS A 8 1.17 10.84 -16.49
CA HIS A 8 2.55 10.83 -16.02
C HIS A 8 3.04 12.24 -15.69
N ALA A 9 2.84 13.21 -16.58
CA ALA A 9 3.27 14.59 -16.37
C ALA A 9 2.61 15.22 -15.12
N ARG A 10 1.32 14.97 -14.89
CA ARG A 10 0.61 15.48 -13.71
C ARG A 10 1.10 14.83 -12.42
N LEU A 11 1.27 13.51 -12.41
CA LEU A 11 1.80 12.80 -11.25
C LEU A 11 3.24 13.22 -10.95
N ALA A 12 4.08 13.39 -11.96
CA ALA A 12 5.48 13.83 -11.81
C ALA A 12 5.61 15.26 -11.24
N ALA A 13 4.56 16.08 -11.32
CA ALA A 13 4.54 17.41 -10.71
C ALA A 13 4.25 17.38 -9.19
N ILE A 14 3.84 16.24 -8.65
CA ILE A 14 3.54 16.09 -7.22
C ILE A 14 4.86 15.93 -6.45
N PRO A 15 5.12 16.77 -5.42
CA PRO A 15 6.36 16.68 -4.64
C PRO A 15 6.46 15.32 -3.93
N ALA A 16 7.68 14.85 -3.68
CA ALA A 16 7.94 13.61 -2.94
C ALA A 16 7.23 12.34 -3.48
N LEU A 17 6.73 12.36 -4.72
CA LEU A 17 6.18 11.19 -5.41
C LEU A 17 7.24 10.60 -6.33
N THR A 18 7.54 9.32 -6.15
CA THR A 18 8.31 8.56 -7.14
C THR A 18 7.34 7.99 -8.15
N ILE A 19 7.58 8.20 -9.44
CA ILE A 19 6.79 7.63 -10.54
C ILE A 19 7.69 6.85 -11.49
N ILE A 20 7.23 5.67 -11.88
CA ILE A 20 7.96 4.72 -12.71
C ILE A 20 7.01 4.19 -13.80
N PRO A 21 7.26 4.51 -15.08
CA PRO A 21 6.49 3.93 -16.18
C PRO A 21 6.88 2.48 -16.42
N ASN A 22 5.91 1.65 -16.81
CA ASN A 22 6.12 0.23 -17.15
C ASN A 22 6.80 -0.60 -16.04
N GLU A 23 6.52 -0.34 -14.77
CA GLU A 23 7.17 -1.04 -13.64
C GLU A 23 6.61 -2.46 -13.48
N PRO A 24 7.46 -3.52 -13.55
CA PRO A 24 7.02 -4.90 -13.35
C PRO A 24 6.46 -5.13 -11.93
N LEU A 25 5.19 -5.47 -11.83
CA LEU A 25 4.53 -5.68 -10.54
C LEU A 25 5.03 -6.94 -9.81
N SER A 26 5.70 -7.86 -10.50
CA SER A 26 6.49 -8.95 -9.90
C SER A 26 7.50 -8.49 -8.85
N ARG A 27 8.01 -7.27 -8.92
CA ARG A 27 8.90 -6.70 -7.88
C ARG A 27 8.16 -6.27 -6.60
N HIS A 28 6.83 -6.28 -6.63
CA HIS A 28 5.97 -5.75 -5.58
C HIS A 28 4.95 -6.76 -5.07
N THR A 29 4.94 -7.99 -5.60
CA THR A 29 4.07 -9.08 -5.14
C THR A 29 4.88 -10.15 -4.42
N ARG A 30 4.28 -10.80 -3.41
CA ARG A 30 4.93 -11.87 -2.64
C ARG A 30 5.28 -13.09 -3.50
N PHE A 31 4.46 -13.38 -4.50
CA PHE A 31 4.68 -14.50 -5.42
C PHE A 31 5.74 -14.20 -6.48
N ALA A 32 6.25 -12.97 -6.53
CA ALA A 32 7.20 -12.50 -7.54
C ALA A 32 6.69 -12.68 -8.98
N ILE A 33 5.37 -12.51 -9.18
CA ILE A 33 4.69 -12.59 -10.48
C ILE A 33 3.95 -11.29 -10.79
N GLY A 34 3.71 -11.03 -12.08
CA GLY A 34 3.02 -9.84 -12.55
C GLY A 34 3.83 -9.05 -13.55
N GLY A 35 3.18 -8.74 -14.67
CA GLY A 35 3.67 -7.85 -15.72
C GLY A 35 3.69 -6.37 -15.31
N PRO A 36 3.97 -5.46 -16.25
CA PRO A 36 4.16 -4.06 -15.95
C PRO A 36 2.84 -3.33 -15.63
N ALA A 37 2.86 -2.45 -14.63
CA ALA A 37 1.86 -1.39 -14.53
C ALA A 37 2.17 -0.29 -15.55
N CYS A 38 1.15 0.28 -16.20
CA CYS A 38 1.35 1.40 -17.13
C CYS A 38 2.08 2.55 -16.43
N LEU A 39 1.59 2.94 -15.25
CA LEU A 39 2.29 3.83 -14.32
C LEU A 39 2.27 3.23 -12.91
N TYR A 40 3.42 3.18 -12.26
CA TYR A 40 3.55 2.88 -10.84
C TYR A 40 4.00 4.15 -10.13
N ALA A 41 3.37 4.49 -9.00
CA ALA A 41 3.82 5.61 -8.18
C ALA A 41 3.77 5.30 -6.69
N GLU A 42 4.77 5.79 -5.96
CA GLU A 42 4.88 5.57 -4.53
C GLU A 42 5.40 6.80 -3.78
N THR A 43 4.96 6.93 -2.53
CA THR A 43 5.43 7.99 -1.63
C THR A 43 5.21 7.60 -0.17
N ALA A 44 6.02 8.17 0.72
CA ALA A 44 5.83 8.13 2.17
C ALA A 44 5.25 9.44 2.72
N ASN A 45 4.81 10.37 1.86
CA ASN A 45 4.18 11.62 2.27
C ASN A 45 2.66 11.54 2.04
N GLU A 46 1.87 11.77 3.09
CA GLU A 46 0.41 11.64 3.07
C GLU A 46 -0.24 12.59 2.06
N GLU A 47 0.10 13.88 2.10
CA GLU A 47 -0.44 14.90 1.20
C GLU A 47 -0.18 14.56 -0.28
N SER A 48 1.03 14.08 -0.57
CA SER A 48 1.45 13.66 -1.91
C SER A 48 0.71 12.41 -2.37
N PHE A 49 0.44 11.46 -1.45
CA PHE A 49 -0.34 10.27 -1.76
C PHE A 49 -1.79 10.60 -2.08
N VAL A 50 -2.41 11.50 -1.30
CA VAL A 50 -3.77 11.99 -1.54
C VAL A 50 -3.84 12.70 -2.90
N ALA A 51 -2.91 13.62 -3.18
CA ALA A 51 -2.84 14.31 -4.46
C ALA A 51 -2.64 13.34 -5.64
N ALA A 52 -1.84 12.30 -5.47
CA ALA A 52 -1.62 11.27 -6.49
C ALA A 52 -2.89 10.45 -6.74
N LEU A 53 -3.61 10.07 -5.68
CA LEU A 53 -4.88 9.35 -5.78
C LEU A 53 -5.96 10.18 -6.49
N GLU A 54 -6.07 11.46 -6.16
CA GLU A 54 -6.98 12.39 -6.82
C GLU A 54 -6.64 12.56 -8.30
N THR A 55 -5.35 12.76 -8.61
CA THR A 55 -4.85 12.88 -9.98
C THR A 55 -5.12 11.61 -10.80
N ALA A 56 -4.86 10.44 -10.23
CA ALA A 56 -5.11 9.15 -10.86
C ALA A 56 -6.60 8.94 -11.15
N ARG A 57 -7.48 9.22 -10.18
CA ARG A 57 -8.94 9.14 -10.38
C ARG A 57 -9.43 10.14 -11.44
N ALA A 58 -8.94 11.37 -11.40
CA ALA A 58 -9.32 12.42 -12.36
C ALA A 58 -8.83 12.12 -13.79
N SER A 59 -7.79 11.29 -13.95
CA SER A 59 -7.31 10.85 -15.27
C SER A 59 -8.34 9.97 -16.01
N GLY A 60 -9.20 9.29 -15.27
CA GLY A 60 -10.10 8.27 -15.79
C GLY A 60 -9.42 6.93 -16.14
N MET A 61 -8.10 6.80 -15.95
CA MET A 61 -7.41 5.52 -16.06
C MET A 61 -7.79 4.59 -14.90
N GLU A 62 -7.77 3.28 -15.14
CA GLU A 62 -7.94 2.30 -14.07
C GLU A 62 -6.89 2.55 -12.98
N THR A 63 -7.30 2.55 -11.71
CA THR A 63 -6.42 2.92 -10.60
C THR A 63 -6.52 1.86 -9.53
N ALA A 64 -5.37 1.33 -9.10
CA ALA A 64 -5.25 0.39 -8.00
C ALA A 64 -4.34 0.95 -6.91
N VAL A 65 -4.68 0.68 -5.65
CA VAL A 65 -3.80 0.94 -4.50
C VAL A 65 -3.32 -0.40 -3.98
N ILE A 66 -2.01 -0.56 -3.82
CA ILE A 66 -1.41 -1.80 -3.29
C ILE A 66 -0.67 -1.55 -1.98
N GLY A 67 -0.67 -2.56 -1.11
CA GLY A 67 0.19 -2.63 0.08
C GLY A 67 1.44 -3.47 -0.17
N GLY A 68 1.76 -4.39 0.75
CA GLY A 68 2.88 -5.32 0.62
C GLY A 68 2.75 -6.39 -0.48
N GLY A 69 1.66 -6.41 -1.25
CA GLY A 69 1.44 -7.36 -2.36
C GLY A 69 1.37 -8.83 -1.96
N THR A 70 1.02 -9.13 -0.70
CA THR A 70 1.01 -10.50 -0.14
C THR A 70 -0.23 -11.30 -0.51
N ASN A 71 -1.28 -10.64 -1.02
CA ASN A 71 -2.53 -11.24 -1.44
C ASN A 71 -2.93 -10.77 -2.86
N LEU A 72 -1.95 -10.65 -3.76
CA LEU A 72 -2.17 -10.22 -5.14
C LEU A 72 -1.66 -11.30 -6.12
N ILE A 73 -2.48 -11.60 -7.12
CA ILE A 73 -2.09 -12.34 -8.32
C ILE A 73 -2.26 -11.38 -9.49
N VAL A 74 -1.15 -10.99 -10.11
CA VAL A 74 -1.13 -10.01 -11.19
C VAL A 74 -0.84 -10.75 -12.50
N SER A 75 -1.60 -10.43 -13.55
CA SER A 75 -1.40 -11.00 -14.89
C SER A 75 0.00 -10.71 -15.42
N ASP A 76 0.57 -11.61 -16.23
CA ASP A 76 1.82 -11.36 -16.95
C ASP A 76 1.67 -10.25 -18.01
N ASP A 77 0.44 -9.99 -18.48
CA ASP A 77 0.11 -8.83 -19.31
C ASP A 77 0.18 -7.50 -18.52
N GLY A 78 0.27 -7.57 -17.18
CA GLY A 78 0.40 -6.44 -16.29
C GLY A 78 -0.92 -5.76 -15.94
N PHE A 79 -0.85 -4.45 -15.66
CA PHE A 79 -1.98 -3.62 -15.30
C PHE A 79 -2.01 -2.37 -16.19
N PRO A 80 -3.04 -2.15 -17.02
CA PRO A 80 -3.05 -1.07 -18.02
C PRO A 80 -3.23 0.33 -17.42
N GLY A 81 -3.38 0.43 -16.10
CA GLY A 81 -3.66 1.66 -15.37
C GLY A 81 -2.53 2.13 -14.45
N ILE A 82 -2.92 2.89 -13.44
CA ILE A 82 -2.04 3.50 -12.45
C ILE A 82 -2.07 2.68 -11.15
N VAL A 83 -0.91 2.24 -10.68
CA VAL A 83 -0.74 1.59 -9.38
C VAL A 83 -0.13 2.58 -8.40
N LEU A 84 -0.77 2.78 -7.25
CA LEU A 84 -0.31 3.66 -6.19
C LEU A 84 0.09 2.87 -4.94
N ARG A 85 1.16 3.30 -4.27
CA ARG A 85 1.64 2.67 -3.03
C ARG A 85 2.03 3.70 -1.98
N TYR A 86 1.38 3.64 -0.81
CA TYR A 86 1.75 4.44 0.35
C TYR A 86 2.80 3.71 1.18
N ARG A 87 3.91 4.38 1.49
CA ARG A 87 5.11 3.76 2.07
C ARG A 87 5.46 4.25 3.46
N ALA A 88 4.69 5.15 4.05
CA ALA A 88 4.97 5.64 5.39
C ALA A 88 4.67 4.55 6.42
N THR A 89 5.55 4.39 7.42
CA THR A 89 5.58 3.23 8.32
C THR A 89 5.60 3.61 9.79
N ARG A 90 5.25 4.86 10.14
CA ARG A 90 5.32 5.34 11.52
C ARG A 90 4.37 4.55 12.43
N LEU A 91 4.88 4.17 13.59
CA LEU A 91 4.13 3.59 14.70
C LEU A 91 4.32 4.47 15.94
N GLU A 92 3.23 4.94 16.53
CA GLU A 92 3.23 5.79 17.72
C GLU A 92 2.22 5.27 18.73
N SER A 93 2.50 5.46 20.02
CA SER A 93 1.60 5.04 21.09
C SER A 93 1.28 6.20 22.03
N ASP A 94 0.01 6.36 22.35
CA ASP A 94 -0.48 7.20 23.45
C ASP A 94 -1.27 6.32 24.43
N GLY A 95 -0.59 5.89 25.50
CA GLY A 95 -1.12 4.92 26.45
C GLY A 95 -1.47 3.59 25.78
N LYS A 96 -2.78 3.33 25.64
CA LYS A 96 -3.31 2.10 25.01
C LYS A 96 -3.70 2.29 23.54
N CYS A 97 -3.63 3.51 23.03
CA CYS A 97 -3.93 3.82 21.65
C CYS A 97 -2.65 3.73 20.82
N VAL A 98 -2.71 3.03 19.69
CA VAL A 98 -1.58 2.96 18.74
C VAL A 98 -2.03 3.58 17.42
N LEU A 99 -1.26 4.56 16.97
CA LEU A 99 -1.35 5.08 15.61
C LEU A 99 -0.36 4.29 14.76
N ALA A 100 -0.85 3.75 13.64
CA ALA A 100 -0.05 3.01 12.69
C ALA A 100 -0.30 3.53 11.28
N GLU A 101 0.77 3.88 10.57
CA GLU A 101 0.67 4.24 9.17
C GLU A 101 0.44 3.00 8.30
N ALA A 102 -0.30 3.19 7.20
CA ALA A 102 -0.76 2.08 6.35
C ALA A 102 0.36 1.27 5.70
N GLY A 103 1.57 1.84 5.54
CA GLY A 103 2.73 1.15 5.00
C GLY A 103 3.55 0.35 6.02
N ALA A 104 3.22 0.43 7.31
CA ALA A 104 3.90 -0.38 8.32
C ALA A 104 3.62 -1.88 8.13
N GLU A 105 4.63 -2.72 8.33
CA GLU A 105 4.46 -4.18 8.38
C GLU A 105 3.49 -4.54 9.51
N LEU A 106 2.52 -5.43 9.24
CA LEU A 106 1.55 -5.88 10.24
C LEU A 106 2.25 -6.57 11.41
N GLN A 107 3.27 -7.40 11.13
CA GLN A 107 4.09 -8.00 12.18
C GLN A 107 4.80 -6.93 13.02
N GLY A 108 5.28 -5.85 12.41
CA GLY A 108 5.89 -4.74 13.14
C GLY A 108 4.92 -4.06 14.10
N LEU A 109 3.64 -3.93 13.73
CA LEU A 109 2.60 -3.44 14.64
C LEU A 109 2.34 -4.41 15.81
N VAL A 110 2.27 -5.72 15.53
CA VAL A 110 2.13 -6.74 16.57
C VAL A 110 3.29 -6.64 17.57
N ASP A 111 4.53 -6.68 17.08
CA ASP A 111 5.72 -6.60 17.93
C ASP A 111 5.75 -5.29 18.74
N PHE A 112 5.43 -4.16 18.10
CA PHE A 112 5.34 -2.84 18.75
C PHE A 112 4.35 -2.81 19.91
N THR A 113 3.19 -3.47 19.77
CA THR A 113 2.18 -3.57 20.84
C THR A 113 2.61 -4.49 21.97
N LEU A 114 3.22 -5.62 21.64
CA LEU A 114 3.70 -6.60 22.63
C LEU A 114 4.80 -6.01 23.51
N ASP A 115 5.76 -5.28 22.93
CA ASP A 115 6.85 -4.60 23.65
C ASP A 115 6.34 -3.56 24.66
N ARG A 116 5.09 -3.10 24.50
CA ARG A 116 4.41 -2.14 25.39
C ARG A 116 3.43 -2.80 26.35
N GLY A 117 3.35 -4.13 26.38
CA GLY A 117 2.41 -4.87 27.21
C GLY A 117 0.95 -4.67 26.79
N LEU A 118 0.70 -4.25 25.55
CA LEU A 118 -0.63 -4.16 24.98
C LEU A 118 -1.03 -5.53 24.41
N LYS A 119 -2.28 -5.91 24.66
CA LYS A 119 -2.89 -7.15 24.16
C LYS A 119 -3.99 -6.86 23.15
N GLY A 120 -4.30 -7.82 22.30
CA GLY A 120 -5.38 -7.79 21.32
C GLY A 120 -4.92 -8.06 19.89
N LEU A 121 -3.63 -7.90 19.58
CA LEU A 121 -3.08 -8.10 18.23
C LEU A 121 -2.20 -9.35 18.11
N GLU A 122 -1.95 -10.09 19.18
CA GLU A 122 -1.12 -11.30 19.19
C GLU A 122 -1.61 -12.36 18.20
N THR A 123 -2.92 -12.42 17.95
CA THR A 123 -3.54 -13.35 17.01
C THR A 123 -3.29 -12.99 15.55
N LEU A 124 -2.79 -11.78 15.26
CA LEU A 124 -2.41 -11.37 13.91
C LEU A 124 -0.94 -11.69 13.60
N ALA A 125 -0.20 -12.25 14.57
CA ALA A 125 1.19 -12.66 14.38
C ALA A 125 1.32 -13.65 13.20
N GLY A 126 2.33 -13.43 12.36
CA GLY A 126 2.63 -14.25 11.19
C GLY A 126 1.79 -13.94 9.95
N ILE A 127 0.77 -13.07 10.02
CA ILE A 127 0.06 -12.61 8.84
C ILE A 127 0.97 -11.64 8.06
N PRO A 128 1.34 -11.95 6.81
CA PRO A 128 2.25 -11.11 6.04
C PRO A 128 1.52 -9.96 5.36
N GLY A 129 2.17 -8.80 5.29
CA GLY A 129 1.67 -7.63 4.59
C GLY A 129 1.62 -6.42 5.48
N TRP A 130 0.99 -5.35 5.00
CA TRP A 130 1.02 -4.05 5.64
C TRP A 130 -0.31 -3.72 6.32
N VAL A 131 -0.26 -2.84 7.32
CA VAL A 131 -1.41 -2.44 8.15
C VAL A 131 -2.59 -1.97 7.28
N GLY A 132 -2.35 -1.13 6.26
CA GLY A 132 -3.43 -0.65 5.40
C GLY A 132 -4.12 -1.76 4.61
N ALA A 133 -3.35 -2.74 4.13
CA ALA A 133 -3.91 -3.91 3.45
C ALA A 133 -4.63 -4.85 4.42
N ALA A 134 -4.14 -4.96 5.66
CA ALA A 134 -4.79 -5.71 6.72
C ALA A 134 -6.16 -5.12 7.07
N VAL A 135 -6.27 -3.79 7.15
CA VAL A 135 -7.55 -3.09 7.32
C VAL A 135 -8.47 -3.33 6.13
N TYR A 136 -7.97 -3.14 4.89
CA TYR A 136 -8.76 -3.35 3.67
C TYR A 136 -9.33 -4.77 3.58
N GLY A 137 -8.52 -5.78 3.89
CA GLY A 137 -8.92 -7.18 3.81
C GLY A 137 -9.59 -7.73 5.07
N ASN A 138 -9.78 -6.92 6.11
CA ASN A 138 -10.15 -7.37 7.46
C ASN A 138 -9.32 -8.60 7.91
N ALA A 139 -8.00 -8.49 7.80
CA ALA A 139 -7.09 -9.60 8.05
C ALA A 139 -7.33 -10.21 9.43
N GLY A 140 -7.33 -11.53 9.49
CA GLY A 140 -7.61 -12.27 10.71
C GLY A 140 -7.03 -13.67 10.70
N ALA A 141 -6.72 -14.15 11.89
CA ALA A 141 -6.28 -15.51 12.16
C ALA A 141 -6.71 -15.92 13.58
N TYR A 142 -6.75 -17.23 13.81
CA TYR A 142 -7.06 -17.79 15.14
C TYR A 142 -8.40 -17.30 15.74
N GLY A 143 -9.40 -17.01 14.92
CA GLY A 143 -10.73 -16.58 15.36
C GLY A 143 -10.86 -15.09 15.68
N HIS A 144 -9.83 -14.29 15.40
CA HIS A 144 -9.82 -12.84 15.59
C HIS A 144 -9.42 -12.13 14.29
N SER A 145 -9.83 -10.88 14.13
CA SER A 145 -9.45 -10.01 13.02
C SER A 145 -9.00 -8.65 13.52
N ILE A 146 -8.55 -7.81 12.60
CA ILE A 146 -8.13 -6.42 12.88
C ILE A 146 -9.28 -5.53 13.40
N SER A 147 -10.54 -5.96 13.26
CA SER A 147 -11.78 -5.27 13.68
C SER A 147 -12.26 -5.64 15.07
#